data_AF-A2FSL2-F1
#
_entry.id   AF-A2FSL2-F1
#
_cell.length_a   1.000
_cell.length_b   1.000
_cell.length_c   1.000
_cell.angle_alpha   90.00
_cell.angle_beta   90.00
_cell.angle_gamma   90.00
#
_symmetry.space_group_name_H-M   'P 1'
#
loop_
_entity.id
_entity.type
_entity.pdbx_description
1 polymer ?
#
loop_
_entity_poly.entity_id
_entity_poly.type
_entity_poly.pdbx_seq_one_letter_code
_entity_poly.pdbx_strand_id
1 'polypeptide(L)'
;MYKFESWGASGTCLGNPGNQGLGGYTSGIIYLRSVTPFYLFVGAHTDFNYKTNVGTYYARGGASSDIRLTVNSNFDWFDPESLRSRIMVSAGGGGAEWMGSIGGNAGDLEGSDGKTDCRNNGVICNEIVSKGANQLRGGNATSLNMFYDGTIVRQYDSYEGKFGRIVHPDGVNIGGMGGNGYYSGATLGYTGGGGGGSSFISGHEGCIALKSSLNENPSNSSIHYSELYFTQTQMIPGNETMPLYSSSNAKGKGNKNEGCIRITILTKDCSYYYNSYFQMSYFFPTLIFLLFDSK
;
A
#
# COMPACT_ATOMS: atom_id res chain seq x y z
N MET A 1 20.12 11.32 -12.33
CA MET A 1 19.02 11.61 -11.37
C MET A 1 17.76 10.92 -11.83
N TYR A 2 16.96 10.41 -10.89
CA TYR A 2 15.75 9.66 -11.20
C TYR A 2 14.57 10.19 -10.37
N LYS A 3 13.43 10.44 -11.01
CA LYS A 3 12.16 10.66 -10.32
C LYS A 3 11.46 9.33 -10.16
N PHE A 4 11.09 9.00 -8.94
CA PHE A 4 10.21 7.88 -8.65
C PHE A 4 8.82 8.43 -8.33
N GLU A 5 7.80 7.78 -8.86
CA GLU A 5 6.39 8.02 -8.57
C GLU A 5 5.72 6.67 -8.31
N SER A 6 4.89 6.59 -7.27
CA SER A 6 4.23 5.36 -6.85
C SER A 6 2.79 5.63 -6.44
N TRP A 7 1.88 4.75 -6.85
CA TRP A 7 0.46 4.76 -6.51
C TRP A 7 0.10 3.46 -5.82
N GLY A 8 -0.47 3.53 -4.62
CA GLY A 8 -1.07 2.36 -3.98
C GLY A 8 -2.40 2.00 -4.61
N ALA A 9 -2.86 0.77 -4.44
CA ALA A 9 -4.14 0.33 -4.98
C ALA A 9 -5.33 0.84 -4.15
N SER A 10 -6.49 0.99 -4.78
CA SER A 10 -7.75 1.11 -4.03
C SER A 10 -8.09 -0.20 -3.33
N GLY A 11 -8.89 -0.13 -2.26
CA GLY A 11 -9.61 -1.30 -1.77
C GLY A 11 -10.67 -1.76 -2.77
N THR A 12 -11.38 -2.82 -2.42
CA THR A 12 -12.53 -3.35 -3.15
C THR A 12 -13.80 -3.17 -2.34
N CYS A 13 -14.95 -3.17 -3.01
CA CYS A 13 -16.25 -3.21 -2.35
C CYS A 13 -17.08 -4.40 -2.83
N LEU A 14 -17.84 -5.02 -1.92
CA LEU A 14 -18.75 -6.14 -2.23
C LEU A 14 -20.22 -5.73 -2.17
N GLY A 15 -20.61 -4.88 -1.21
CA GLY A 15 -21.95 -4.31 -1.13
C GLY A 15 -22.10 -3.05 -1.98
N ASN A 16 -23.20 -2.91 -2.70
CA ASN A 16 -23.57 -1.67 -3.41
C ASN A 16 -24.66 -0.94 -2.59
N PRO A 17 -24.45 0.26 -2.01
CA PRO A 17 -23.48 1.31 -2.40
C PRO A 17 -22.27 1.50 -1.46
N GLY A 18 -21.67 0.41 -0.96
CA GLY A 18 -20.45 0.48 -0.14
C GLY A 18 -19.29 1.16 -0.88
N ASN A 19 -18.45 1.89 -0.14
CA ASN A 19 -17.39 2.71 -0.72
C ASN A 19 -16.01 2.23 -0.28
N GLN A 20 -15.20 1.70 -1.20
CA GLN A 20 -13.81 1.36 -0.92
C GLN A 20 -12.95 2.61 -0.68
N GLY A 21 -11.90 2.45 0.13
CA GLY A 21 -10.87 3.45 0.29
C GLY A 21 -10.00 3.54 -0.96
N LEU A 22 -9.56 4.74 -1.29
CA LEU A 22 -8.71 5.00 -2.46
C LEU A 22 -7.22 4.91 -2.11
N GLY A 23 -6.41 4.51 -3.08
CA GLY A 23 -4.95 4.44 -2.96
C GLY A 23 -4.28 5.81 -2.97
N GLY A 24 -3.12 5.90 -2.33
CA GLY A 24 -2.33 7.12 -2.18
C GLY A 24 -1.35 7.34 -3.32
N TYR A 25 -0.58 8.43 -3.22
CA TYR A 25 0.50 8.76 -4.14
C TYR A 25 1.76 9.21 -3.38
N THR A 26 2.92 8.73 -3.83
CA THR A 26 4.23 9.21 -3.39
C THR A 26 5.13 9.54 -4.56
N SER A 27 5.97 10.55 -4.41
CA SER A 27 7.01 10.86 -5.38
C SER A 27 8.22 11.53 -4.77
N GLY A 28 9.35 11.43 -5.45
CA GLY A 28 10.58 12.13 -5.08
C GLY A 28 11.70 11.90 -6.08
N ILE A 29 12.77 12.68 -5.94
CA ILE A 29 13.97 12.59 -6.76
C ILE A 29 15.10 11.98 -5.94
N ILE A 30 15.70 10.91 -6.46
CA ILE A 30 16.89 10.29 -5.88
C ILE A 30 18.13 10.55 -6.75
N TYR A 31 19.24 10.83 -6.07
CA TYR A 31 20.56 10.94 -6.67
C TYR A 31 21.38 9.69 -6.34
N LEU A 32 21.80 8.96 -7.38
CA LEU A 32 22.56 7.72 -7.24
C LEU A 32 24.01 7.97 -7.66
N ARG A 33 24.96 7.62 -6.79
CA ARG A 33 26.41 7.76 -7.03
C ARG A 33 27.05 6.49 -7.61
N SER A 34 26.35 5.37 -7.51
CA SER A 34 26.79 4.06 -7.96
C SER A 34 25.61 3.31 -8.55
N VAL A 35 25.89 2.19 -9.22
CA VAL A 35 24.83 1.24 -9.61
C VAL A 35 24.17 0.70 -8.34
N THR A 36 22.85 0.90 -8.21
CA THR A 36 22.06 0.47 -7.07
C THR A 36 20.87 -0.35 -7.57
N PRO A 37 20.74 -1.63 -7.19
CA PRO A 37 19.56 -2.41 -7.52
C PRO A 37 18.36 -1.95 -6.69
N PHE A 38 17.19 -1.93 -7.33
CA PHE A 38 15.90 -1.70 -6.68
C PHE A 38 14.92 -2.79 -7.07
N TYR A 39 14.10 -3.22 -6.12
CA TYR A 39 13.02 -4.18 -6.34
C TYR A 39 11.68 -3.46 -6.21
N LEU A 40 10.83 -3.61 -7.22
CA LEU A 40 9.57 -2.90 -7.35
C LEU A 40 8.42 -3.86 -7.03
N PHE A 41 7.69 -3.58 -5.96
CA PHE A 41 6.48 -4.31 -5.58
C PHE A 41 5.29 -3.43 -5.90
N VAL A 42 4.49 -3.81 -6.89
CA VAL A 42 3.35 -3.02 -7.35
C VAL A 42 2.08 -3.56 -6.69
N GLY A 43 1.31 -2.66 -6.07
CA GLY A 43 0.06 -3.04 -5.43
C GLY A 43 -0.99 -3.48 -6.46
N ALA A 44 -1.78 -4.49 -6.12
CA ALA A 44 -2.86 -5.02 -6.95
C ALA A 44 -4.15 -5.20 -6.14
N HIS A 45 -5.21 -5.67 -6.80
CA HIS A 45 -6.44 -6.16 -6.15
C HIS A 45 -6.37 -7.67 -5.83
N THR A 46 -5.15 -8.16 -5.62
CA THR A 46 -4.84 -9.55 -5.27
C THR A 46 -4.29 -9.64 -3.84
N ASP A 47 -3.95 -10.84 -3.40
CA ASP A 47 -3.35 -11.04 -2.08
C ASP A 47 -1.83 -10.70 -2.07
N PHE A 48 -1.23 -10.46 -3.24
CA PHE A 48 0.16 -10.06 -3.39
C PHE A 48 0.40 -8.62 -2.89
N ASN A 49 1.51 -8.44 -2.17
CA ASN A 49 1.86 -7.19 -1.49
C ASN A 49 0.74 -6.66 -0.58
N TYR A 50 -0.01 -7.58 0.03
CA TYR A 50 -1.22 -7.27 0.76
C TYR A 50 -1.37 -8.04 2.07
N LYS A 51 -1.69 -9.35 2.01
CA LYS A 51 -2.02 -10.18 3.18
C LYS A 51 -1.36 -11.55 3.14
N THR A 52 -1.02 -12.10 4.30
CA THR A 52 -0.32 -13.39 4.41
C THR A 52 -1.23 -14.60 4.64
N ASN A 53 -2.49 -14.38 5.04
CA ASN A 53 -3.39 -15.44 5.49
C ASN A 53 -4.65 -15.54 4.63
N VAL A 54 -5.23 -16.74 4.61
CA VAL A 54 -6.41 -17.05 3.79
C VAL A 54 -7.68 -16.75 4.60
N GLY A 55 -8.53 -15.87 4.07
CA GLY A 55 -9.83 -15.55 4.66
C GLY A 55 -10.96 -16.24 3.90
N THR A 56 -12.18 -16.23 4.41
CA THR A 56 -13.34 -16.84 3.75
C THR A 56 -14.28 -15.82 3.10
N TYR A 57 -14.63 -14.76 3.82
CA TYR A 57 -15.49 -13.67 3.36
C TYR A 57 -14.82 -12.34 3.66
N TYR A 58 -14.55 -11.57 2.61
CA TYR A 58 -13.85 -10.30 2.74
C TYR A 58 -13.95 -9.42 1.50
N ALA A 59 -14.00 -8.11 1.74
CA ALA A 59 -13.60 -7.11 0.76
C ALA A 59 -12.12 -6.80 0.98
N ARG A 60 -11.29 -7.07 -0.04
CA ARG A 60 -9.87 -6.74 -0.01
C ARG A 60 -9.69 -5.24 0.18
N GLY A 61 -8.76 -4.85 1.03
CA GLY A 61 -8.09 -3.55 0.94
C GLY A 61 -7.09 -3.54 -0.22
N GLY A 62 -6.60 -2.35 -0.54
CA GLY A 62 -5.61 -2.12 -1.56
C GLY A 62 -4.23 -2.46 -1.06
N ALA A 63 -3.46 -3.16 -1.90
CA ALA A 63 -2.03 -3.37 -1.71
C ALA A 63 -1.24 -2.06 -1.87
N SER A 64 -0.10 -1.96 -1.17
CA SER A 64 0.83 -0.85 -1.36
C SER A 64 1.64 -1.04 -2.64
N SER A 65 2.19 0.06 -3.15
CA SER A 65 3.26 0.01 -4.14
C SER A 65 4.53 0.56 -3.51
N ASP A 66 5.62 -0.22 -3.52
CA ASP A 66 6.84 0.11 -2.80
C ASP A 66 8.13 -0.29 -3.52
N ILE A 67 9.19 0.44 -3.17
CA ILE A 67 10.55 0.28 -3.69
C ILE A 67 11.44 -0.23 -2.57
N ARG A 68 12.09 -1.36 -2.81
CA ARG A 68 12.90 -2.10 -1.82
C ARG A 68 14.36 -2.22 -2.25
N LEU A 69 15.25 -2.37 -1.27
CA LEU A 69 16.68 -2.57 -1.50
C LEU A 69 17.08 -4.05 -1.48
N THR A 70 16.28 -4.92 -0.87
CA THR A 70 16.57 -6.35 -0.79
C THR A 70 15.31 -7.21 -0.95
N VAL A 71 15.53 -8.44 -1.37
CA VAL A 71 14.55 -9.52 -1.49
C VAL A 71 15.23 -10.83 -1.10
N ASN A 72 14.45 -11.77 -0.59
CA ASN A 72 14.93 -13.13 -0.42
C ASN A 72 14.99 -13.87 -1.78
N SER A 73 15.56 -15.07 -1.81
CA SER A 73 15.72 -15.86 -3.05
C SER A 73 14.41 -16.19 -3.76
N ASN A 74 13.29 -16.20 -3.04
CA ASN A 74 11.98 -16.58 -3.55
C ASN A 74 11.12 -15.37 -3.94
N PHE A 75 11.63 -14.15 -3.75
CA PHE A 75 10.88 -12.90 -3.95
C PHE A 75 9.58 -12.86 -3.13
N ASP A 76 9.60 -13.42 -1.92
CA ASP A 76 8.45 -13.39 -1.02
C ASP A 76 8.16 -11.94 -0.63
N TRP A 77 7.01 -11.42 -1.04
CA TRP A 77 6.66 -10.01 -0.80
C TRP A 77 6.56 -9.67 0.70
N PHE A 78 6.31 -10.66 1.56
CA PHE A 78 6.19 -10.49 3.00
C PHE A 78 7.46 -10.86 3.77
N ASP A 79 8.58 -11.09 3.07
CA ASP A 79 9.87 -11.31 3.71
C ASP A 79 10.20 -10.14 4.65
N PRO A 80 10.50 -10.38 5.94
CA PRO A 80 10.67 -9.32 6.90
C PRO A 80 11.85 -8.38 6.58
N GLU A 81 12.96 -8.90 6.05
CA GLU A 81 14.12 -8.07 5.70
C GLU A 81 13.80 -7.21 4.48
N SER A 82 13.15 -7.80 3.47
CA SER A 82 12.65 -7.08 2.30
C SER A 82 11.69 -5.97 2.69
N LEU A 83 10.67 -6.24 3.52
CA LEU A 83 9.72 -5.23 4.00
C LEU A 83 10.43 -4.10 4.75
N ARG A 84 11.44 -4.40 5.58
CA ARG A 84 12.20 -3.36 6.29
C ARG A 84 13.15 -2.59 5.37
N SER A 85 13.38 -3.01 4.14
CA SER A 85 14.23 -2.32 3.16
C SER A 85 13.49 -1.33 2.25
N ARG A 86 12.20 -1.09 2.51
CA ARG A 86 11.36 -0.17 1.75
C ARG A 86 11.84 1.28 1.94
N ILE A 87 12.25 1.93 0.85
CA ILE A 87 12.70 3.34 0.84
C ILE A 87 11.63 4.32 0.37
N MET A 88 10.58 3.81 -0.28
CA MET A 88 9.39 4.57 -0.68
C MET A 88 8.20 3.61 -0.75
N VAL A 89 7.07 4.02 -0.17
CA VAL A 89 5.82 3.26 -0.08
C VAL A 89 4.66 4.18 -0.36
N SER A 90 3.81 3.80 -1.31
CA SER A 90 2.50 4.42 -1.55
C SER A 90 1.42 3.48 -1.02
N ALA A 91 0.66 3.92 -0.03
CA ALA A 91 -0.31 3.10 0.67
C ALA A 91 -1.57 2.82 -0.16
N GLY A 92 -2.20 1.68 0.12
CA GLY A 92 -3.51 1.33 -0.40
C GLY A 92 -4.65 1.72 0.55
N GLY A 93 -5.86 1.83 -0.01
CA GLY A 93 -7.08 2.13 0.75
C GLY A 93 -7.73 0.87 1.36
N GLY A 94 -8.55 1.01 2.38
CA GLY A 94 -9.28 -0.09 3.00
C GLY A 94 -10.44 -0.62 2.14
N GLY A 95 -10.80 -1.88 2.34
CA GLY A 95 -11.96 -2.53 1.72
C GLY A 95 -13.28 -2.20 2.43
N ALA A 96 -14.39 -2.39 1.73
CA ALA A 96 -15.74 -2.19 2.24
C ALA A 96 -16.66 -3.36 1.89
N GLU A 97 -16.99 -4.20 2.87
CA GLU A 97 -17.75 -5.42 2.59
C GLU A 97 -19.26 -5.13 2.39
N TRP A 98 -19.86 -4.28 3.22
CA TRP A 98 -21.31 -4.07 3.22
C TRP A 98 -21.73 -2.73 2.61
N MET A 99 -23.02 -2.61 2.31
CA MET A 99 -23.65 -1.46 1.69
C MET A 99 -23.42 -0.14 2.44
N GLY A 100 -23.37 -0.16 3.78
CA GLY A 100 -23.08 1.02 4.60
C GLY A 100 -21.60 1.17 5.00
N SER A 101 -20.74 0.23 4.61
CA SER A 101 -19.32 0.24 4.97
C SER A 101 -18.56 1.22 4.08
N ILE A 102 -17.59 1.91 4.68
CA ILE A 102 -16.68 2.83 3.98
C ILE A 102 -15.26 2.46 4.35
N GLY A 103 -14.45 2.09 3.36
CA GLY A 103 -13.02 1.86 3.54
C GLY A 103 -12.28 3.19 3.73
N GLY A 104 -11.32 3.20 4.64
CA GLY A 104 -10.44 4.33 4.89
C GLY A 104 -9.50 4.55 3.71
N ASN A 105 -9.38 5.78 3.22
CA ASN A 105 -8.41 6.13 2.19
C ASN A 105 -6.97 5.94 2.67
N ALA A 106 -6.09 5.60 1.76
CA ALA A 106 -4.65 5.60 1.99
C ALA A 106 -4.19 6.96 2.53
N GLY A 107 -3.26 6.91 3.46
CA GLY A 107 -2.67 8.08 4.08
C GLY A 107 -1.44 8.58 3.36
N ASP A 108 -1.13 9.85 3.59
CA ASP A 108 0.24 10.34 3.56
C ASP A 108 0.97 9.79 4.80
N LEU A 109 1.04 10.52 5.90
CA LEU A 109 1.60 10.06 7.17
C LEU A 109 0.63 9.17 7.92
N GLU A 110 -0.68 9.42 7.80
CA GLU A 110 -1.75 8.72 8.51
C GLU A 110 -2.89 8.31 7.56
N GLY A 111 -3.25 7.03 7.58
CA GLY A 111 -4.39 6.50 6.83
C GLY A 111 -5.71 6.97 7.43
N SER A 112 -6.74 7.12 6.59
CA SER A 112 -8.08 7.43 7.12
C SER A 112 -8.68 6.21 7.81
N ASP A 113 -9.56 6.48 8.77
CA ASP A 113 -10.37 5.46 9.41
C ASP A 113 -11.39 4.84 8.45
N GLY A 114 -11.63 3.55 8.61
CA GLY A 114 -12.76 2.84 8.00
C GLY A 114 -14.01 2.93 8.87
N LYS A 115 -15.16 3.04 8.21
CA LYS A 115 -16.49 3.04 8.84
C LYS A 115 -17.19 1.71 8.59
N THR A 116 -17.71 1.12 9.66
CA THR A 116 -18.42 -0.16 9.67
C THR A 116 -19.92 0.06 9.56
N ASP A 117 -20.64 -0.78 8.81
CA ASP A 117 -22.12 -0.79 8.76
C ASP A 117 -22.72 -1.52 9.96
N CYS A 118 -22.28 -1.16 11.17
CA CYS A 118 -22.79 -1.76 12.40
C CYS A 118 -24.10 -1.10 12.81
N ARG A 119 -25.09 -1.93 13.18
CA ARG A 119 -26.34 -1.49 13.80
C ARG A 119 -26.60 -2.25 15.11
N ASN A 120 -26.96 -1.53 16.16
CA ASN A 120 -27.44 -2.05 17.43
C ASN A 120 -28.90 -1.61 17.62
N ASN A 121 -29.86 -2.55 17.49
CA ASN A 121 -31.30 -2.26 17.53
C ASN A 121 -31.73 -1.10 16.59
N GLY A 122 -31.18 -1.07 15.38
CA GLY A 122 -31.46 -0.04 14.37
C GLY A 122 -30.65 1.26 14.50
N VAL A 123 -29.82 1.40 15.54
CA VAL A 123 -28.93 2.56 15.74
C VAL A 123 -27.53 2.26 15.22
N ILE A 124 -26.91 3.19 14.49
CA ILE A 124 -25.54 3.03 13.96
C ILE A 124 -24.52 3.04 15.11
N CYS A 125 -23.63 2.06 15.15
CA CYS A 125 -22.55 1.97 16.14
C CYS A 125 -21.35 2.84 15.72
N ASN A 126 -21.35 4.12 16.08
CA ASN A 126 -20.29 5.07 15.68
C ASN A 126 -18.94 4.82 16.38
N GLU A 127 -18.95 4.10 17.49
CA GLU A 127 -17.77 3.72 18.29
C GLU A 127 -16.94 2.59 17.64
N ILE A 128 -17.50 1.93 16.62
CA ILE A 128 -16.88 0.78 15.96
C ILE A 128 -16.17 1.25 14.70
N VAL A 129 -14.85 1.35 14.80
CA VAL A 129 -14.00 1.96 13.79
C VAL A 129 -12.78 1.07 13.55
N SER A 130 -12.39 0.92 12.29
CA SER A 130 -11.09 0.38 11.92
C SER A 130 -10.15 1.54 11.68
N LYS A 131 -9.23 1.83 12.60
CA LYS A 131 -8.34 2.98 12.45
C LYS A 131 -7.38 2.82 11.28
N GLY A 132 -7.04 3.92 10.63
CA GLY A 132 -5.92 3.96 9.70
C GLY A 132 -4.58 3.78 10.39
N ALA A 133 -3.55 3.44 9.62
CA ALA A 133 -2.19 3.31 10.12
C ALA A 133 -1.49 4.66 10.23
N ASN A 134 -0.40 4.74 10.98
CA ASN A 134 0.49 5.92 10.99
C ASN A 134 1.96 5.52 10.80
N GLN A 135 2.89 6.44 11.06
CA GLN A 135 4.33 6.23 10.88
C GLN A 135 4.99 5.35 11.95
N LEU A 136 4.29 5.04 13.05
CA LEU A 136 4.84 4.29 14.19
C LEU A 136 4.18 2.92 14.37
N ARG A 137 2.96 2.74 13.88
CA ARG A 137 2.18 1.52 14.10
C ARG A 137 1.09 1.35 13.04
N GLY A 138 0.64 0.10 12.90
CA GLY A 138 -0.56 -0.20 12.14
C GLY A 138 -1.82 0.31 12.82
N GLY A 139 -2.88 0.37 12.03
CA GLY A 139 -4.18 0.79 12.52
C GLY A 139 -4.70 -0.16 13.60
N ASN A 140 -5.40 0.40 14.57
CA ASN A 140 -6.10 -0.36 15.62
C ASN A 140 -7.59 -0.50 15.30
N ALA A 141 -8.16 -1.68 15.48
CA ALA A 141 -9.60 -1.89 15.39
C ALA A 141 -10.23 -1.78 16.78
N THR A 142 -11.45 -1.24 16.87
CA THR A 142 -12.21 -1.28 18.13
C THR A 142 -12.39 -2.74 18.57
N SER A 143 -12.05 -3.05 19.83
CA SER A 143 -12.12 -4.41 20.40
C SER A 143 -13.52 -4.82 20.88
N LEU A 144 -14.46 -3.86 20.98
CA LEU A 144 -15.88 -4.15 21.16
C LEU A 144 -16.39 -4.82 19.90
N ASN A 145 -16.66 -6.11 20.00
CA ASN A 145 -17.01 -6.93 18.86
C ASN A 145 -18.38 -7.60 18.97
N MET A 146 -19.16 -7.33 20.03
CA MET A 146 -20.50 -7.87 20.20
C MET A 146 -21.59 -6.87 19.82
N PHE A 147 -22.49 -7.27 18.92
CA PHE A 147 -23.57 -6.41 18.42
C PHE A 147 -24.91 -7.11 18.38
N TYR A 148 -25.98 -6.35 18.65
CA TYR A 148 -27.35 -6.82 18.62
C TYR A 148 -28.03 -6.40 17.31
N ASP A 149 -28.24 -7.37 16.44
CA ASP A 149 -29.09 -7.24 15.26
C ASP A 149 -30.46 -7.81 15.60
N GLY A 150 -31.27 -6.99 16.28
CA GLY A 150 -32.53 -7.44 16.89
C GLY A 150 -32.26 -8.42 18.05
N THR A 151 -32.70 -9.67 17.91
CA THR A 151 -32.50 -10.72 18.93
C THR A 151 -31.19 -11.50 18.75
N ILE A 152 -30.43 -11.24 17.68
CA ILE A 152 -29.19 -11.96 17.37
C ILE A 152 -27.98 -11.20 17.92
N VAL A 153 -27.16 -11.87 18.72
CA VAL A 153 -25.82 -11.39 19.11
C VAL A 153 -24.82 -11.87 18.07
N ARG A 154 -24.07 -10.95 17.46
CA ARG A 154 -22.96 -11.25 16.55
C ARG A 154 -21.65 -10.82 17.19
N GLN A 155 -20.66 -11.72 17.19
CA GLN A 155 -19.30 -11.45 17.63
C GLN A 155 -18.38 -11.32 16.40
N TYR A 156 -17.60 -10.25 16.32
CA TYR A 156 -16.67 -9.99 15.21
C TYR A 156 -15.21 -10.23 15.61
N ASP A 157 -14.39 -10.63 14.65
CA ASP A 157 -12.95 -10.57 14.85
C ASP A 157 -12.42 -9.21 14.45
N SER A 158 -11.36 -8.77 15.12
CA SER A 158 -10.70 -7.50 14.87
C SER A 158 -9.20 -7.74 14.76
N TYR A 159 -8.57 -7.23 13.72
CA TYR A 159 -7.15 -7.41 13.48
C TYR A 159 -6.46 -6.05 13.29
N GLU A 160 -5.46 -5.80 14.12
CA GLU A 160 -4.60 -4.64 13.95
C GLU A 160 -3.75 -4.78 12.68
N GLY A 161 -3.53 -3.67 12.00
CA GLY A 161 -2.56 -3.62 10.92
C GLY A 161 -1.14 -3.85 11.45
N LYS A 162 -0.27 -4.40 10.60
CA LYS A 162 1.15 -4.62 10.93
C LYS A 162 2.04 -3.86 9.96
N PHE A 163 3.34 -3.89 10.22
CA PHE A 163 4.32 -3.27 9.33
C PHE A 163 4.30 -3.97 7.97
N GLY A 164 3.85 -3.26 6.94
CA GLY A 164 3.86 -3.75 5.55
C GLY A 164 2.95 -4.92 5.21
N ARG A 165 2.04 -5.31 6.10
CA ARG A 165 1.13 -6.44 5.85
C ARG A 165 -0.05 -6.47 6.83
N ILE A 166 -1.06 -7.21 6.42
CA ILE A 166 -2.17 -7.63 7.28
C ILE A 166 -2.02 -9.11 7.60
N VAL A 167 -2.28 -9.46 8.87
CA VAL A 167 -2.15 -10.82 9.40
C VAL A 167 -3.40 -11.13 10.24
N HIS A 168 -3.99 -12.29 10.00
CA HIS A 168 -5.15 -12.82 10.72
C HIS A 168 -5.10 -14.37 10.70
N PRO A 169 -5.84 -15.09 11.57
CA PRO A 169 -5.95 -16.54 11.48
C PRO A 169 -6.55 -17.01 10.15
N ASP A 170 -6.19 -18.20 9.70
CA ASP A 170 -6.78 -18.77 8.48
C ASP A 170 -8.24 -19.19 8.70
N GLY A 171 -9.05 -19.08 7.65
CA GLY A 171 -10.43 -19.60 7.62
C GLY A 171 -11.49 -18.71 8.29
N VAL A 172 -11.11 -17.57 8.85
CA VAL A 172 -12.04 -16.64 9.53
C VAL A 172 -12.69 -15.65 8.55
N ASN A 173 -13.87 -15.14 8.92
CA ASN A 173 -14.54 -14.06 8.19
C ASN A 173 -13.85 -12.73 8.55
N ILE A 174 -13.30 -12.05 7.54
CA ILE A 174 -12.43 -10.89 7.74
C ILE A 174 -13.14 -9.57 7.49
N GLY A 175 -14.20 -9.60 6.70
CA GLY A 175 -14.94 -8.43 6.25
C GLY A 175 -14.12 -7.40 5.49
N GLY A 176 -14.32 -6.11 5.77
CA GLY A 176 -13.56 -5.04 5.13
C GLY A 176 -12.14 -4.98 5.66
N MET A 177 -11.20 -5.40 4.83
CA MET A 177 -9.80 -5.47 5.23
C MET A 177 -9.11 -4.12 5.14
N GLY A 178 -8.15 -3.86 6.03
CA GLY A 178 -7.33 -2.65 5.98
C GLY A 178 -6.57 -2.50 4.66
N GLY A 179 -6.17 -1.28 4.31
CA GLY A 179 -5.24 -1.02 3.22
C GLY A 179 -3.81 -1.28 3.66
N ASN A 180 -2.96 -1.80 2.77
CA ASN A 180 -1.54 -1.97 3.07
C ASN A 180 -0.77 -0.64 2.94
N GLY A 181 0.44 -0.55 3.50
CA GLY A 181 1.25 0.65 3.53
C GLY A 181 2.59 0.38 4.19
N TYR A 182 3.31 1.44 4.59
CA TYR A 182 4.46 1.32 5.48
C TYR A 182 4.04 0.60 6.76
N TYR A 183 2.93 1.06 7.34
CA TYR A 183 2.07 0.25 8.19
C TYR A 183 0.68 0.09 7.56
N SER A 184 0.06 -1.07 7.77
CA SER A 184 -1.28 -1.36 7.26
C SER A 184 -2.36 -0.81 8.19
N GLY A 185 -3.53 -0.49 7.64
CA GLY A 185 -4.70 -0.12 8.41
C GLY A 185 -5.32 -1.32 9.14
N ALA A 186 -6.20 -1.03 10.09
CA ALA A 186 -6.94 -2.04 10.84
C ALA A 186 -7.98 -2.76 9.98
N THR A 187 -8.35 -3.95 10.41
CA THR A 187 -9.36 -4.81 9.80
C THR A 187 -10.41 -5.18 10.83
N LEU A 188 -11.68 -5.19 10.40
CA LEU A 188 -12.81 -5.60 11.23
C LEU A 188 -13.71 -6.56 10.45
N GLY A 189 -14.01 -7.69 11.08
CA GLY A 189 -14.86 -8.75 10.53
C GLY A 189 -16.28 -8.32 10.16
N TYR A 190 -16.91 -9.14 9.32
CA TYR A 190 -18.35 -9.19 9.00
C TYR A 190 -19.03 -7.97 8.38
N THR A 191 -18.92 -6.75 8.92
CA THR A 191 -19.51 -5.53 8.34
C THR A 191 -18.50 -4.37 8.25
N GLY A 192 -17.23 -4.66 8.51
CA GLY A 192 -16.16 -3.68 8.62
C GLY A 192 -15.94 -2.87 7.35
N GLY A 193 -15.64 -1.58 7.52
CA GLY A 193 -14.78 -0.86 6.59
C GLY A 193 -13.37 -0.93 7.13
N GLY A 194 -12.40 -1.35 6.32
CA GLY A 194 -10.99 -1.40 6.73
C GLY A 194 -10.38 0.00 6.81
N GLY A 195 -9.42 0.22 7.70
CA GLY A 195 -8.65 1.47 7.75
C GLY A 195 -7.65 1.58 6.60
N GLY A 196 -7.25 2.79 6.20
CA GLY A 196 -6.21 3.00 5.19
C GLY A 196 -4.80 2.73 5.72
N GLY A 197 -3.88 2.33 4.84
CA GLY A 197 -2.45 2.23 5.19
C GLY A 197 -1.78 3.61 5.25
N SER A 198 -0.59 3.68 5.86
CA SER A 198 0.26 4.88 5.87
C SER A 198 1.32 4.79 4.77
N SER A 199 1.64 5.91 4.11
CA SER A 199 2.71 5.96 3.11
C SER A 199 4.06 6.28 3.78
N PHE A 200 5.16 6.14 3.04
CA PHE A 200 6.51 6.48 3.53
C PHE A 200 7.41 6.91 2.39
N ILE A 201 8.27 7.90 2.62
CA ILE A 201 9.36 8.23 1.71
C ILE A 201 10.59 8.56 2.56
N SER A 202 11.70 7.87 2.29
CA SER A 202 12.96 8.21 2.93
C SER A 202 13.36 9.66 2.62
N GLY A 203 13.53 10.48 3.66
CA GLY A 203 13.83 11.92 3.55
C GLY A 203 12.63 12.86 3.41
N HIS A 204 11.38 12.37 3.48
CA HIS A 204 10.21 13.25 3.56
C HIS A 204 9.97 13.71 5.00
N GLU A 205 9.50 14.94 5.15
CA GLU A 205 9.21 15.52 6.47
C GLU A 205 8.07 14.74 7.16
N GLY A 206 8.19 14.52 8.47
CA GLY A 206 7.21 13.76 9.26
C GLY A 206 7.24 12.23 9.09
N CYS A 207 7.91 11.69 8.07
CA CYS A 207 8.15 10.25 7.97
C CYS A 207 9.10 9.76 9.06
N ILE A 208 8.91 8.52 9.52
CA ILE A 208 9.76 7.90 10.55
C ILE A 208 10.35 6.59 10.02
N ALA A 209 11.64 6.61 9.73
CA ALA A 209 12.37 5.45 9.24
C ALA A 209 12.68 4.47 10.38
N LEU A 210 12.92 3.20 10.03
CA LEU A 210 13.44 2.21 10.97
C LEU A 210 14.92 2.46 11.30
N LYS A 211 15.35 2.05 12.50
CA LYS A 211 16.75 2.14 12.93
C LYS A 211 17.69 1.21 12.17
N SER A 212 17.22 0.04 11.75
CA SER A 212 18.03 -0.96 11.04
C SER A 212 17.15 -2.00 10.33
N SER A 213 17.79 -2.89 9.58
CA SER A 213 17.14 -4.05 8.95
C SER A 213 16.73 -5.16 9.93
N LEU A 214 17.06 -5.05 11.22
CA LEU A 214 16.93 -6.15 12.19
C LEU A 214 15.52 -6.25 12.81
N ASN A 215 14.80 -5.14 12.93
CA ASN A 215 13.49 -5.07 13.58
C ASN A 215 12.74 -3.78 13.19
N GLU A 216 11.45 -3.70 13.52
CA GLU A 216 10.61 -2.53 13.23
C GLU A 216 10.74 -1.41 14.28
N ASN A 217 11.90 -1.25 14.93
CA ASN A 217 12.10 -0.16 15.88
C ASN A 217 12.23 1.18 15.15
N PRO A 218 11.42 2.20 15.49
CA PRO A 218 11.47 3.50 14.84
C PRO A 218 12.76 4.24 15.23
N SER A 219 13.30 4.99 14.28
CA SER A 219 14.38 5.95 14.49
C SER A 219 13.83 7.34 14.83
N ASN A 220 14.73 8.32 14.99
CA ASN A 220 14.36 9.74 15.10
C ASN A 220 14.60 10.50 13.79
N SER A 221 14.66 9.78 12.66
CA SER A 221 14.98 10.31 11.34
C SER A 221 13.95 9.84 10.31
N SER A 222 13.73 10.64 9.27
CA SER A 222 12.99 10.21 8.08
C SER A 222 13.88 9.49 7.07
N ILE A 223 15.21 9.50 7.26
CA ILE A 223 16.17 8.86 6.35
C ILE A 223 16.28 7.37 6.70
N HIS A 224 16.05 6.52 5.70
CA HIS A 224 16.23 5.08 5.77
C HIS A 224 17.65 4.71 6.20
N TYR A 225 17.81 3.64 6.99
CA TYR A 225 19.10 3.20 7.57
C TYR A 225 20.20 2.86 6.54
N SER A 226 19.85 2.82 5.24
CA SER A 226 20.82 2.69 4.15
C SER A 226 21.42 4.03 3.71
N GLU A 227 21.02 5.15 4.33
CA GLU A 227 21.38 6.52 3.96
C GLU A 227 20.87 6.97 2.58
N LEU A 228 20.02 6.16 1.92
CA LEU A 228 19.37 6.54 0.67
C LEU A 228 18.12 7.36 0.99
N TYR A 229 17.98 8.52 0.37
CA TYR A 229 16.82 9.40 0.56
C TYR A 229 16.42 10.09 -0.74
N PHE A 230 15.18 10.55 -0.76
CA PHE A 230 14.62 11.34 -1.84
C PHE A 230 14.60 12.82 -1.44
N THR A 231 14.72 13.68 -2.44
CA THR A 231 14.50 15.11 -2.36
C THR A 231 13.26 15.48 -3.16
N GLN A 232 12.74 16.71 -2.98
CA GLN A 232 11.53 17.17 -3.67
C GLN A 232 10.37 16.18 -3.53
N THR A 233 10.18 15.71 -2.29
CA THR A 233 9.24 14.64 -1.98
C THR A 233 7.82 15.17 -1.92
N GLN A 234 6.87 14.36 -2.37
CA GLN A 234 5.43 14.63 -2.22
C GLN A 234 4.73 13.35 -1.80
N MET A 235 3.82 13.48 -0.82
CA MET A 235 2.90 12.43 -0.38
C MET A 235 1.49 13.00 -0.47
N ILE A 236 0.58 12.32 -1.15
CA ILE A 236 -0.81 12.77 -1.31
C ILE A 236 -1.73 11.62 -0.89
N PRO A 237 -2.63 11.84 0.10
CA PRO A 237 -3.54 10.80 0.56
C PRO A 237 -4.65 10.51 -0.47
N GLY A 238 -5.29 9.34 -0.34
CA GLY A 238 -6.28 8.84 -1.31
C GLY A 238 -7.57 9.66 -1.38
N ASN A 239 -7.86 10.49 -0.38
CA ASN A 239 -9.00 11.40 -0.39
C ASN A 239 -8.71 12.74 -1.11
N GLU A 240 -7.49 12.97 -1.57
CA GLU A 240 -7.08 14.21 -2.23
C GLU A 240 -6.87 14.04 -3.73
N THR A 241 -6.80 15.18 -4.44
CA THR A 241 -6.51 15.19 -5.87
C THR A 241 -5.02 14.96 -6.11
N MET A 242 -4.68 13.91 -6.85
CA MET A 242 -3.31 13.51 -7.16
C MET A 242 -3.10 13.34 -8.67
N PRO A 243 -1.84 13.32 -9.15
CA PRO A 243 -1.54 12.86 -10.50
C PRO A 243 -2.04 11.43 -10.71
N LEU A 244 -2.53 11.10 -11.90
CA LEU A 244 -2.88 9.74 -12.28
C LEU A 244 -1.87 9.17 -13.27
N TYR A 245 -1.66 7.87 -13.24
CA TYR A 245 -0.66 7.23 -14.10
C TYR A 245 -1.12 7.06 -15.56
N SER A 246 -2.37 7.38 -15.91
CA SER A 246 -2.89 7.27 -17.28
C SER A 246 -2.27 8.29 -18.25
N SER A 247 -1.85 9.46 -17.79
CA SER A 247 -1.06 10.44 -18.56
C SER A 247 -0.37 11.43 -17.63
N SER A 248 0.63 12.18 -18.12
CA SER A 248 1.36 13.17 -17.32
C SER A 248 0.50 14.33 -16.80
N ASN A 249 -0.62 14.63 -17.47
CA ASN A 249 -1.51 15.74 -17.12
C ASN A 249 -2.79 15.28 -16.42
N ALA A 250 -3.03 13.96 -16.33
CA ALA A 250 -4.22 13.43 -15.68
C ALA A 250 -4.15 13.67 -14.17
N LYS A 251 -5.24 14.17 -13.62
CA LYS A 251 -5.44 14.34 -12.17
C LYS A 251 -6.80 13.76 -11.78
N GLY A 252 -6.87 13.22 -10.58
CA GLY A 252 -8.11 12.70 -10.03
C GLY A 252 -8.02 12.49 -8.53
N LYS A 253 -9.18 12.29 -7.90
CA LYS A 253 -9.27 12.01 -6.47
C LYS A 253 -8.87 10.56 -6.21
N GLY A 254 -7.73 10.36 -5.53
CA GLY A 254 -7.19 9.04 -5.20
C GLY A 254 -6.84 8.16 -6.40
N ASN A 255 -6.04 7.12 -6.17
CA ASN A 255 -5.97 6.02 -7.14
C ASN A 255 -7.16 5.07 -6.92
N LYS A 256 -7.95 4.87 -7.97
CA LYS A 256 -9.13 3.98 -7.96
C LYS A 256 -8.84 2.57 -8.45
N ASN A 257 -7.67 2.33 -9.00
CA ASN A 257 -7.29 1.09 -9.66
C ASN A 257 -6.22 0.35 -8.85
N GLU A 258 -5.61 -0.65 -9.48
CA GLU A 258 -4.35 -1.23 -9.04
C GLU A 258 -3.24 -0.17 -8.97
N GLY A 259 -2.19 -0.51 -8.23
CA GLY A 259 -1.02 0.33 -8.05
C GLY A 259 -0.19 0.48 -9.31
N CYS A 260 0.73 1.43 -9.28
CA CYS A 260 1.66 1.68 -10.36
C CYS A 260 2.96 2.22 -9.78
N ILE A 261 4.09 1.94 -10.44
CA ILE A 261 5.36 2.60 -10.18
C ILE A 261 5.88 3.14 -11.51
N ARG A 262 6.28 4.41 -11.52
CA ARG A 262 6.89 5.06 -12.68
C ARG A 262 8.25 5.63 -12.29
N ILE A 263 9.24 5.37 -13.13
CA ILE A 263 10.59 5.92 -12.99
C ILE A 263 10.89 6.77 -14.21
N THR A 264 11.26 8.04 -13.97
CA THR A 264 11.67 8.97 -15.01
C THR A 264 13.14 9.34 -14.84
N ILE A 265 13.92 9.21 -15.90
CA ILE A 265 15.31 9.64 -15.93
C ILE A 265 15.32 11.16 -16.14
N LEU A 266 15.82 11.91 -15.16
CA LEU A 266 15.82 13.39 -15.20
C LEU A 266 17.11 13.98 -15.77
N THR A 267 18.23 13.26 -15.64
CA THR A 267 19.45 13.61 -16.35
C THR A 267 19.88 12.44 -17.20
N LYS A 268 19.91 12.68 -18.51
CA LYS A 268 20.78 11.93 -19.40
C LYS A 268 22.13 12.62 -19.27
N ASP A 269 23.03 12.10 -18.43
CA ASP A 269 24.44 12.39 -18.66
C ASP A 269 24.78 11.73 -20.00
N CYS A 270 24.50 12.43 -21.09
CA CYS A 270 25.08 12.19 -22.40
C CYS A 270 26.53 12.67 -22.35
N SER A 271 27.32 12.12 -21.43
CA SER A 271 28.76 12.03 -21.66
C SER A 271 28.94 11.00 -22.76
N TYR A 272 28.94 11.50 -24.01
CA TYR A 272 29.53 10.82 -25.14
C TYR A 272 30.94 10.38 -24.74
N TYR A 273 31.09 9.13 -24.30
CA TYR A 273 32.37 8.46 -24.44
C TYR A 273 32.53 8.18 -25.93
N TYR A 274 33.13 9.14 -26.63
CA TYR A 274 33.90 8.79 -27.82
C TYR A 274 35.03 7.86 -27.36
N ASN A 275 34.76 6.56 -27.39
CA ASN A 275 35.80 5.59 -27.66
C ASN A 275 35.27 4.62 -28.71
N SER A 276 35.90 4.74 -29.86
CA SER A 276 35.79 3.95 -31.08
C SER A 276 35.85 2.44 -30.83
N TYR A 277 35.15 1.71 -31.71
CA TYR A 277 35.16 0.25 -31.94
C TYR A 277 34.23 -0.58 -31.04
N PHE A 278 33.00 -0.85 -31.47
CA PHE A 278 32.68 -2.04 -32.27
C PHE A 278 31.21 -2.01 -32.77
N GLN A 279 30.99 -2.58 -33.93
CA GLN A 279 29.75 -2.57 -34.71
C GLN A 279 28.50 -2.99 -33.92
N MET A 280 27.43 -2.20 -34.01
CA MET A 280 26.07 -2.67 -33.76
C MET A 280 25.32 -2.72 -35.09
N SER A 281 25.36 -3.88 -35.72
CA SER A 281 24.53 -4.22 -36.89
C SER A 281 23.12 -4.52 -36.41
N TYR A 282 22.15 -3.76 -36.90
CA TYR A 282 20.72 -4.08 -37.02
C TYR A 282 19.93 -4.46 -35.75
N PHE A 283 19.19 -3.47 -35.26
CA PHE A 283 17.99 -3.61 -34.45
C PHE A 283 16.91 -4.36 -35.26
N PHE A 284 16.58 -5.59 -34.88
CA PHE A 284 15.29 -6.23 -35.20
C PHE A 284 14.38 -6.11 -33.97
N PRO A 285 13.13 -5.64 -34.09
CA PRO A 285 12.20 -5.64 -32.97
C PRO A 285 11.58 -7.04 -32.88
N THR A 286 12.11 -7.90 -32.01
CA THR A 286 11.38 -9.10 -31.59
C THR A 286 10.41 -8.73 -30.47
N LEU A 287 9.15 -8.54 -30.87
CA LEU A 287 7.98 -8.67 -30.02
C LEU A 287 7.96 -10.10 -29.47
N ILE A 288 8.09 -10.29 -28.16
CA ILE A 288 7.90 -11.59 -27.53
C ILE A 288 6.45 -11.66 -27.04
N PHE A 289 5.62 -12.43 -27.74
CA PHE A 289 4.36 -12.96 -27.21
C PHE A 289 4.68 -14.23 -26.42
N LEU A 290 4.36 -14.26 -25.13
CA LEU A 290 4.35 -15.48 -24.34
C LEU A 290 2.99 -16.18 -24.53
N LEU A 291 3.00 -17.29 -25.26
CA LEU A 291 1.90 -18.26 -25.29
C LEU A 291 2.14 -19.28 -24.18
N PHE A 292 1.16 -19.44 -23.28
CA PHE A 292 1.14 -20.54 -22.32
C PHE A 292 0.51 -21.75 -23.00
N ASP A 293 1.25 -22.86 -23.04
CA ASP A 293 0.74 -24.16 -23.46
C ASP A 293 0.11 -24.86 -22.24
N SER A 294 -1.15 -25.27 -22.38
CA SER A 294 -1.87 -26.01 -21.35
C SER A 294 -1.65 -27.50 -21.56
N LYS A 295 -1.07 -28.17 -20.58
CA LYS A 295 -1.31 -29.59 -20.32
C LYS A 295 -1.76 -29.78 -18.89
#